data_AF-A0A9W9FTN2-F1
#
_entry.id   AF-A0A9W9FTN2-F1
#
_cell.length_a   1.000
_cell.length_b   1.000
_cell.length_c   1.000
_cell.angle_alpha   90.00
_cell.angle_beta   90.00
_cell.angle_gamma   90.00
#
_symmetry.space_group_name_H-M   'P 1'
#
loop_
_entity.id
_entity.type
_entity.pdbx_description
1 polymer ?
#
loop_
_entity_poly.entity_id
_entity_poly.type
_entity_poly.pdbx_seq_one_letter_code
_entity_poly.pdbx_strand_id
1 'polypeptide(L)'
;MLLYHNHSAVFPEEYNVYKLPAANKWTYWVIQSKGSDSTWYPFHLHGHDFYILAQGEERYNPHTVKLIRKNPPRRDTATLFPNGHLIIAFENENPGS
;
A
#
# COMPACT_ATOMS: atom_id res chain seq x y z
N MET A 1 13.71 -17.52 -9.07
CA MET A 1 14.24 -18.29 -7.92
C MET A 1 14.89 -17.31 -6.95
N LEU A 2 14.55 -17.36 -5.66
CA LEU A 2 15.24 -16.56 -4.63
C LEU A 2 16.73 -16.94 -4.64
N LEU A 3 17.60 -15.95 -4.83
CA LEU A 3 19.04 -16.15 -4.78
C LEU A 3 19.57 -15.53 -3.48
N TYR A 4 20.38 -16.31 -2.77
CA TYR A 4 21.14 -15.81 -1.63
C TYR A 4 22.54 -15.48 -2.12
N HIS A 5 22.87 -14.19 -2.21
CA HIS A 5 24.17 -13.73 -2.67
C HIS A 5 24.80 -12.81 -1.63
N ASN A 6 26.01 -13.17 -1.17
CA ASN A 6 26.79 -12.37 -0.21
C ASN A 6 25.98 -11.95 1.05
N HIS A 7 25.30 -12.93 1.66
CA HIS A 7 24.43 -12.77 2.85
C HIS A 7 23.24 -11.81 2.66
N SER A 8 22.87 -11.52 1.42
CA SER A 8 21.71 -10.70 1.08
C SER A 8 20.71 -11.50 0.24
N ALA A 9 19.44 -11.44 0.64
CA ALA A 9 18.34 -11.97 -0.16
C ALA A 9 18.12 -11.07 -1.39
N VAL A 10 18.31 -11.67 -2.57
CA VAL A 10 18.01 -11.08 -3.87
C VAL A 10 16.75 -11.73 -4.41
N PHE A 11 15.68 -10.95 -4.48
CA PHE A 11 14.40 -11.39 -4.99
C PHE A 11 14.31 -11.12 -6.50
N PRO A 12 13.73 -12.03 -7.28
CA PRO A 12 13.42 -11.75 -8.68
C PRO A 12 12.50 -10.53 -8.82
N GLU A 13 12.65 -9.77 -9.91
CA GLU A 13 11.85 -8.56 -10.15
C GLU A 13 10.35 -8.89 -10.22
N GLU A 14 10.00 -10.03 -10.80
CA GLU A 14 8.63 -10.50 -10.95
C GLU A 14 7.92 -10.82 -9.61
N TYR A 15 8.66 -10.82 -8.48
CA TYR A 15 8.09 -11.00 -7.15
C TYR A 15 7.58 -9.67 -6.56
N ASN A 16 7.88 -8.53 -7.19
CA ASN A 16 7.44 -7.20 -6.78
C ASN A 16 7.71 -6.88 -5.29
N VAL A 17 8.87 -7.32 -4.77
CA VAL A 17 9.21 -7.18 -3.35
C VAL A 17 9.50 -5.72 -3.01
N TYR A 18 8.68 -5.15 -2.11
CA TYR A 18 8.96 -3.90 -1.45
C TYR A 18 9.49 -4.16 -0.03
N LYS A 19 10.76 -3.85 0.22
CA LYS A 19 11.36 -3.97 1.57
C LYS A 19 10.91 -2.80 2.43
N LEU A 20 10.15 -3.11 3.49
CA LEU A 20 9.72 -2.11 4.46
C LEU A 20 10.91 -1.52 5.23
N PRO A 21 10.79 -0.26 5.70
CA PRO A 21 11.77 0.36 6.58
C PRO A 21 11.80 -0.33 7.96
N ALA A 22 12.56 0.21 8.91
CA ALA A 22 12.76 -0.36 10.25
C ALA A 22 11.45 -0.78 10.95
N ALA A 23 11.55 -1.77 11.83
CA ALA A 23 10.44 -2.27 12.65
C ALA A 23 9.81 -1.16 13.50
N ASN A 24 8.52 -1.31 13.81
CA ASN A 24 7.72 -0.38 14.63
C ASN A 24 7.74 1.05 14.09
N LYS A 25 7.72 1.18 12.75
CA LYS A 25 7.56 2.44 12.04
C LYS A 25 6.31 2.40 11.19
N TRP A 26 5.68 3.55 11.06
CA TRP A 26 4.59 3.74 10.13
C TRP A 26 5.10 3.73 8.69
N THR A 27 4.49 2.90 7.88
CA THR A 27 4.63 2.91 6.42
C THR A 27 3.40 3.54 5.81
N TYR A 28 3.61 4.38 4.80
CA TYR A 28 2.54 5.04 4.04
C TYR A 28 2.67 4.63 2.58
N TRP A 29 1.60 4.06 2.02
CA TRP A 29 1.55 3.70 0.60
C TRP A 29 0.50 4.53 -0.12
N VAL A 30 0.87 5.03 -1.29
CA VAL A 30 -0.04 5.64 -2.26
C VAL A 30 -0.20 4.65 -3.39
N ILE A 31 -1.41 4.13 -3.54
CA ILE A 31 -1.77 3.18 -4.59
C ILE A 31 -2.63 3.94 -5.59
N GLN A 32 -2.21 3.99 -6.85
CA GLN A 32 -2.93 4.72 -7.90
C GLN A 32 -3.27 3.78 -9.06
N SER A 33 -4.54 3.74 -9.43
CA SER A 33 -4.96 3.08 -10.66
C SER A 33 -4.57 3.96 -11.86
N LYS A 34 -3.91 3.35 -12.85
CA LYS A 34 -3.51 4.02 -14.10
C LYS A 34 -4.33 3.57 -15.31
N GLY A 35 -5.24 2.61 -15.12
CA GLY A 35 -6.05 2.02 -16.18
C GLY A 35 -7.14 2.98 -16.67
N SER A 36 -7.59 2.75 -17.91
CA SER A 36 -8.77 3.41 -18.50
C SER A 36 -10.04 2.56 -18.36
N ASP A 37 -9.99 1.45 -17.64
CA ASP A 37 -11.16 0.63 -17.37
C ASP A 37 -11.97 1.19 -16.21
N SER A 38 -13.25 0.82 -16.15
CA SER A 38 -14.17 1.21 -15.09
C SER A 38 -14.18 0.21 -13.94
N THR A 39 -13.08 -0.55 -13.78
CA THR A 39 -13.00 -1.66 -12.83
C THR A 39 -12.72 -1.14 -11.42
N TRP A 40 -13.47 -1.65 -10.46
CA TRP A 40 -13.27 -1.37 -9.04
C TRP A 40 -12.40 -2.47 -8.46
N TYR A 41 -11.24 -2.11 -7.89
CA TYR A 41 -10.24 -3.08 -7.45
C TYR A 41 -10.27 -3.22 -5.92
N PRO A 42 -10.60 -4.39 -5.36
CA PRO A 42 -10.42 -4.62 -3.93
C PRO A 42 -8.92 -4.80 -3.63
N PHE A 43 -8.29 -3.82 -3.00
CA PHE A 43 -6.92 -3.93 -2.49
C PHE A 43 -6.96 -4.59 -1.12
N HIS A 44 -6.21 -5.69 -0.96
CA HIS A 44 -6.06 -6.42 0.29
C HIS A 44 -4.59 -6.41 0.74
N LEU A 45 -4.34 -6.24 2.05
CA LEU A 45 -3.01 -6.32 2.65
C LEU A 45 -2.93 -7.49 3.62
N HIS A 46 -1.98 -8.38 3.39
CA HIS A 46 -1.72 -9.47 4.32
C HIS A 46 -0.98 -8.98 5.57
N GLY A 47 -1.24 -9.64 6.70
CA GLY A 47 -0.48 -9.44 7.95
C GLY A 47 -0.80 -8.14 8.72
N HIS A 48 -1.64 -7.25 8.18
CA HIS A 48 -1.97 -5.97 8.78
C HIS A 48 -3.42 -5.57 8.57
N ASP A 49 -4.02 -5.00 9.61
CA ASP A 49 -5.03 -3.97 9.45
C ASP A 49 -4.33 -2.68 8.97
N PHE A 50 -4.89 -2.00 7.97
CA PHE A 50 -4.40 -0.68 7.55
C PHE A 50 -5.44 0.42 7.78
N TYR A 51 -4.95 1.63 7.97
CA TYR A 51 -5.73 2.85 8.07
C TYR A 51 -5.92 3.47 6.68
N ILE A 52 -7.16 3.76 6.30
CA ILE A 52 -7.49 4.44 5.04
C ILE A 52 -7.37 5.95 5.26
N LEU A 53 -6.27 6.55 4.80
CA LEU A 53 -6.01 7.98 4.99
C LEU A 53 -6.70 8.84 3.93
N ALA A 54 -6.82 8.35 2.70
CA ALA A 54 -7.58 8.97 1.63
C ALA A 54 -7.99 7.92 0.59
N GLN A 55 -9.12 8.12 -0.05
CA GLN A 55 -9.67 7.27 -1.09
C GLN A 55 -10.47 8.15 -2.04
N GLY A 56 -10.22 8.09 -3.34
CA GLY A 56 -10.89 8.95 -4.30
C GLY A 56 -10.81 8.44 -5.73
N GLU A 57 -11.74 8.91 -6.56
CA GLU A 57 -11.87 8.54 -7.98
C GLU A 57 -10.92 9.34 -8.89
N GLU A 58 -10.26 10.35 -8.33
CA GLU A 58 -9.25 11.16 -9.01
C GLU A 58 -7.85 10.62 -8.79
N ARG A 59 -6.94 10.90 -9.72
CA ARG A 59 -5.51 10.58 -9.55
C ARG A 59 -4.93 11.28 -8.32
N TYR A 60 -3.97 10.62 -7.68
CA TYR A 60 -3.25 11.20 -6.55
C TYR A 60 -2.54 12.49 -6.97
N ASN A 61 -2.76 13.56 -6.19
CA ASN A 61 -2.03 14.80 -6.29
C ASN A 61 -1.58 15.24 -4.88
N PRO A 62 -0.26 15.31 -4.61
CA PRO A 62 0.25 15.64 -3.28
C PRO A 62 -0.12 17.04 -2.80
N HIS A 63 -0.48 17.95 -3.70
CA HIS A 63 -0.82 19.33 -3.36
C HIS A 63 -2.29 19.51 -2.97
N THR A 64 -3.17 18.59 -3.37
CA THR A 64 -4.63 18.73 -3.17
C THR A 64 -5.23 17.65 -2.28
N VAL A 65 -4.55 16.51 -2.11
CA VAL A 65 -5.06 15.40 -1.31
C VAL A 65 -5.24 15.81 0.16
N LYS A 66 -6.37 15.40 0.76
CA LYS A 66 -6.67 15.62 2.18
C LYS A 66 -6.65 14.28 2.90
N LEU A 67 -5.78 14.15 3.90
CA LEU A 67 -5.67 12.93 4.70
C LEU A 67 -6.52 13.01 5.97
N ILE A 68 -7.28 11.95 6.25
CA ILE A 68 -7.94 11.75 7.54
C ILE A 68 -6.93 11.07 8.47
N ARG A 69 -6.50 11.78 9.52
CA ARG A 69 -5.54 11.26 10.51
C ARG A 69 -6.14 10.99 11.89
N LYS A 70 -7.37 11.44 12.13
CA LYS A 70 -8.07 11.24 13.40
C LYS A 70 -9.00 10.04 13.29
N ASN A 71 -8.57 8.89 13.82
CA ASN A 71 -9.31 7.63 13.80
C ASN A 71 -9.93 7.29 12.42
N PRO A 72 -9.12 7.25 11.34
CA PRO A 72 -9.63 6.86 10.03
C PRO A 72 -10.11 5.40 10.05
N PRO A 73 -10.92 4.98 9.06
CA PRO A 73 -11.31 3.58 8.92
C PRO A 73 -10.09 2.66 8.94
N ARG A 74 -10.18 1.56 9.70
CA ARG A 74 -9.13 0.54 9.81
C ARG A 74 -9.68 -0.83 9.40
N ARG A 75 -9.03 -1.48 8.43
CA ARG A 75 -9.43 -2.79 7.89
C ARG A 75 -8.33 -3.39 7.02
N ASP A 76 -8.50 -4.63 6.59
CA ASP A 76 -7.57 -5.36 5.70
C ASP A 76 -7.85 -5.20 4.19
N THR A 77 -9.00 -4.64 3.80
CA THR A 77 -9.43 -4.56 2.40
C THR A 77 -10.15 -3.25 2.12
N ALA A 78 -9.78 -2.55 1.04
CA ALA A 78 -10.42 -1.31 0.60
C ALA A 78 -10.46 -1.19 -0.93
N THR A 79 -11.45 -0.47 -1.45
CA THR A 79 -11.57 -0.27 -2.90
C THR A 79 -10.54 0.74 -3.41
N LEU A 80 -9.75 0.35 -4.39
CA LEU A 80 -9.08 1.28 -5.29
C LEU A 80 -10.02 1.58 -6.46
N PHE A 81 -10.49 2.83 -6.53
CA PHE A 81 -11.40 3.25 -7.59
C PHE A 81 -10.70 3.30 -8.96
N PRO A 82 -11.46 3.12 -10.06
CA PRO A 82 -10.91 3.26 -11.41
C PRO A 82 -10.35 4.68 -11.61
N ASN A 83 -9.15 4.78 -12.21
CA ASN A 83 -8.38 6.03 -12.38
C ASN A 83 -8.11 6.82 -11.08
N GLY A 84 -8.42 6.24 -9.91
CA GLY A 84 -8.39 6.87 -8.61
C GLY A 84 -7.12 6.58 -7.81
N HIS A 85 -7.19 6.92 -6.52
CA HIS A 85 -6.14 6.66 -5.53
C HIS A 85 -6.69 6.08 -4.23
N LEU A 86 -5.84 5.30 -3.56
CA LEU A 86 -6.00 4.80 -2.21
C LEU A 86 -4.70 5.10 -1.46
N ILE A 87 -4.78 5.83 -0.35
CA ILE A 87 -3.65 6.09 0.56
C ILE A 87 -3.90 5.34 1.85
N ILE A 88 -2.98 4.45 2.18
CA ILE A 88 -3.04 3.65 3.40
C ILE A 88 -1.83 3.89 4.29
N ALA A 89 -2.01 3.62 5.58
CA ALA A 89 -0.92 3.52 6.53
C ALA A 89 -1.06 2.28 7.41
N PHE A 90 0.07 1.67 7.74
CA PHE A 90 0.15 0.54 8.65
C PHE A 90 1.49 0.58 9.39
N GLU A 91 1.55 -0.06 10.56
CA GLU A 91 2.76 -0.12 11.37
C GLU A 91 3.53 -1.41 11.10
N ASN A 92 4.86 -1.32 10.97
CA ASN A 92 5.74 -2.45 10.66
C ASN A 92 6.00 -3.31 11.91
N GLU A 93 4.95 -3.87 12.49
CA GLU A 93 4.99 -4.65 13.75
C GLU A 93 4.93 -6.17 13.54
N ASN A 94 4.78 -6.63 12.29
CA ASN A 94 4.63 -8.05 11.94
C ASN A 94 5.68 -8.48 10.89
N PRO A 95 6.87 -8.95 11.30
CA PRO A 95 7.87 -9.47 10.36
C PRO A 95 7.33 -10.67 9.56
N GLY A 96 7.33 -10.56 8.24
CA GLY A 96 6.82 -11.59 7.33
C GLY A 96 7.03 -11.23 5.87
N SER A 97 6.41 -12.01 4.99
CA SER A 97 6.31 -11.76 3.55
C SER A 97 4.86 -11.88 3.11
#